data_AF-A0A0G2FA65-F1
#
_entry.id   AF-A0A0G2FA65-F1
#
_cell.length_a   1.000
_cell.length_b   1.000
_cell.length_c   1.000
_cell.angle_alpha   90.00
_cell.angle_beta   90.00
_cell.angle_gamma   90.00
#
_symmetry.space_group_name_H-M   'P 1'
#
loop_
_entity.id
_entity.type
_entity.pdbx_description
1 polymer ?
#
loop_
_entity_poly.entity_id
_entity_poly.type
_entity_poly.pdbx_seq_one_letter_code
_entity_poly.pdbx_strand_id
1 'polypeptide(L)'
;MKFNAALSSALLAASAVVAAPTSTLEVEPSRVDSALEKRATTFCGSWGSQTAGPYTFYHNNWGAGAASSGSQCTTFKDLQSNTASWSTSWSWAGGAGSVKSYSNVALEKVNKQLSAVSTINSIWKWGYTGSSLVADVAYDLWLSTSSGGTNKYEIMVWLAAYGGAFPISSTWTTPIATTTIAGHSWKVYSGPNGDTTVYSFVADSTITNFSGDLNAFFKYLVSSQGLSNSLWITSLQAGTEPFSGSNAVMTTSSYTISVR
;
A
#
# COMPACT_ATOMS: atom_id res chain seq x y z
N MET A 1 1.52 59.46 84.26
CA MET A 1 0.21 60.00 84.65
C MET A 1 -0.49 60.53 83.41
N LYS A 2 -1.67 59.98 83.14
CA LYS A 2 -2.86 60.58 82.53
C LYS A 2 -2.77 61.44 81.24
N PHE A 3 -3.55 60.97 80.24
CA PHE A 3 -4.55 61.70 79.41
C PHE A 3 -4.03 62.85 78.53
N ASN A 4 -4.59 63.21 77.39
CA ASN A 4 -5.53 62.68 76.38
C ASN A 4 -5.67 63.85 75.38
N ALA A 5 -6.19 63.56 74.18
CA ALA A 5 -6.94 64.50 73.33
C ALA A 5 -6.11 65.62 72.65
N ALA A 6 -6.43 66.11 71.45
CA ALA A 6 -7.47 65.82 70.50
C ALA A 6 -7.20 66.63 69.21
N LEU A 7 -7.81 66.16 68.11
CA LEU A 7 -8.36 66.89 66.95
C LEU A 7 -7.47 67.92 66.22
N SER A 8 -7.07 67.63 64.97
CA SER A 8 -7.84 67.78 63.71
C SER A 8 -7.78 69.19 63.13
N SER A 9 -7.04 69.35 62.02
CA SER A 9 -7.61 69.50 60.67
C SER A 9 -6.72 70.28 59.72
N ALA A 10 -6.71 69.76 58.48
CA ALA A 10 -6.47 70.43 57.21
C ALA A 10 -5.02 70.85 56.86
N LEU A 11 -4.36 70.03 56.04
CA LEU A 11 -3.47 70.52 54.98
C LEU A 11 -3.62 69.66 53.72
N LEU A 12 -3.83 70.34 52.59
CA LEU A 12 -3.80 69.80 51.24
C LEU A 12 -2.41 69.21 50.94
N ALA A 13 -2.36 68.00 50.39
CA ALA A 13 -1.13 67.41 49.86
C ALA A 13 -1.34 66.98 48.40
N ALA A 14 -0.44 67.47 47.56
CA ALA A 14 -0.38 67.21 46.13
C ALA A 14 -0.03 65.74 45.82
N SER A 15 -0.73 65.16 44.86
CA SER A 15 -0.51 63.80 44.38
C SER A 15 0.78 63.70 43.57
N ALA A 16 1.76 62.97 44.09
CA ALA A 16 2.86 62.42 43.31
C ALA A 16 2.49 61.00 42.87
N VAL A 17 2.35 60.78 41.55
CA VAL A 17 2.05 59.48 40.97
C VAL A 17 3.35 58.68 40.86
N VAL A 18 3.44 57.57 41.58
CA VAL A 18 4.53 56.59 41.47
C VAL A 18 4.27 55.71 40.25
N ALA A 19 5.17 55.76 39.27
CA ALA A 19 5.15 54.87 38.11
C ALA A 19 5.63 53.46 38.52
N ALA A 20 4.79 52.46 38.29
CA ALA A 20 5.12 51.05 38.47
C ALA A 20 5.97 50.54 37.28
N PRO A 21 6.89 49.57 37.49
CA PRO A 21 7.68 49.01 36.41
C PRO A 21 6.78 48.23 35.44
N THR A 22 6.83 48.61 34.17
CA THR A 22 6.13 47.94 33.07
C THR A 22 6.85 46.64 32.76
N SER A 23 6.17 45.50 32.88
CA SER A 23 6.66 44.22 32.37
C SER A 23 6.72 44.28 30.84
N THR A 24 7.92 44.33 30.28
CA THR A 24 8.14 44.13 28.85
C THR A 24 7.84 42.67 28.51
N LEU A 25 6.72 42.44 27.83
CA LEU A 25 6.45 41.17 27.17
C LEU A 25 7.42 41.06 25.99
N GLU A 26 8.50 40.30 26.16
CA GLU A 26 9.34 39.88 25.05
C GLU A 26 8.49 39.00 24.13
N VAL A 27 8.21 39.50 22.93
CA VAL A 27 7.59 38.72 21.86
C VAL A 27 8.66 37.76 21.35
N GLU A 28 8.69 36.56 21.92
CA GLU A 28 9.39 35.41 21.35
C GLU A 28 8.98 35.29 19.87
N PRO A 29 9.92 35.22 18.90
CA PRO A 29 9.56 34.97 17.53
C PRO A 29 8.86 33.60 17.50
N SER A 30 7.59 33.60 17.11
CA SER A 30 6.84 32.36 16.92
C SER A 30 7.63 31.50 15.95
N ARG A 31 8.23 30.43 16.49
CA ARG A 31 8.77 29.34 15.70
C ARG A 31 7.58 28.77 14.96
N VAL A 32 7.38 29.24 13.73
CA VAL A 32 6.55 28.55 12.76
C VAL A 32 7.28 27.23 12.56
N ASP A 33 6.91 26.22 13.34
CA ASP A 33 7.18 24.84 12.99
C ASP A 33 6.45 24.62 11.67
N SER A 34 7.14 24.93 10.57
CA SER A 34 6.79 24.46 9.26
C SER A 34 7.09 22.96 9.24
N ALA A 35 6.33 22.20 10.03
CA ALA A 35 6.04 20.83 9.67
C ALA A 35 5.38 20.93 8.30
N LEU A 36 6.17 20.74 7.25
CA LEU A 36 5.62 20.40 5.94
C LEU A 36 4.73 19.18 6.19
N GLU A 37 3.42 19.39 6.29
CA GLU A 37 2.47 18.30 6.20
C GLU A 37 2.81 17.57 4.91
N LYS A 38 3.22 16.31 5.05
CA LYS A 38 3.46 15.44 3.91
C LYS A 38 2.14 15.31 3.17
N ARG A 39 2.02 16.00 2.04
CA ARG A 39 0.81 16.00 1.24
C ARG A 39 0.71 14.66 0.50
N ALA A 40 -0.50 14.11 0.47
CA ALA A 40 -0.80 12.98 -0.39
C ALA A 40 -0.55 13.35 -1.85
N THR A 41 -0.05 12.39 -2.64
CA THR A 41 0.20 12.58 -4.07
C THR A 41 -0.75 11.71 -4.86
N THR A 42 -1.42 12.29 -5.85
CA THR A 42 -2.39 11.58 -6.70
C THR A 42 -1.95 11.57 -8.16
N PHE A 43 -2.03 10.40 -8.80
CA PHE A 43 -1.76 10.18 -10.22
C PHE A 43 -3.04 9.69 -10.90
N CYS A 44 -3.46 10.32 -12.00
CA CYS A 44 -4.66 9.94 -12.76
C CYS A 44 -4.40 9.73 -14.27
N GLY A 45 -3.13 9.82 -14.69
CA GLY A 45 -2.75 9.64 -16.09
C GLY A 45 -2.67 8.17 -16.50
N SER A 46 -1.94 7.85 -17.57
CA SER A 46 -1.65 6.44 -17.89
C SER A 46 -0.57 5.87 -16.96
N TRP A 47 0.42 6.70 -16.64
CA TRP A 47 1.61 6.32 -15.90
C TRP A 47 1.88 7.35 -14.81
N GLY A 48 2.39 6.89 -13.68
CA GLY A 48 2.70 7.72 -12.53
C GLY A 48 3.34 6.84 -11.47
N SER A 49 4.34 7.38 -10.78
CA SER A 49 4.95 6.68 -9.65
C SER A 49 5.50 7.64 -8.62
N GLN A 50 5.62 7.15 -7.39
CA GLN A 50 6.32 7.84 -6.31
C GLN A 50 7.12 6.84 -5.51
N THR A 51 8.38 7.17 -5.22
CA THR A 51 9.17 6.41 -4.24
C THR A 51 8.97 7.02 -2.85
N ALA A 52 8.78 6.17 -1.84
CA ALA A 52 8.83 6.55 -0.43
C ALA A 52 9.43 5.41 0.40
N GLY A 53 10.51 5.70 1.11
CA GLY A 53 11.28 4.68 1.84
C GLY A 53 11.73 3.54 0.91
N PRO A 54 11.49 2.27 1.25
CA PRO A 54 11.87 1.14 0.40
C PRO A 54 10.90 0.89 -0.76
N TYR A 55 9.77 1.60 -0.82
CA TYR A 55 8.69 1.30 -1.74
C TYR A 55 8.64 2.24 -2.94
N THR A 56 8.19 1.69 -4.06
CA THR A 56 7.69 2.49 -5.18
C THR A 56 6.20 2.22 -5.37
N PHE A 57 5.40 3.28 -5.38
CA PHE A 57 3.96 3.22 -5.64
C PHE A 57 3.73 3.51 -7.11
N TYR A 58 2.99 2.64 -7.78
CA TYR A 58 2.72 2.73 -9.21
C TYR A 58 1.23 2.93 -9.48
N HIS A 59 0.93 3.82 -10.42
CA HIS A 59 -0.40 3.99 -10.97
C HIS A 59 -0.72 2.92 -12.03
N ASN A 60 0.17 2.75 -13.01
CA ASN A 60 0.25 1.61 -13.93
C ASN A 60 -1.07 1.20 -14.64
N ASN A 61 -1.62 2.08 -15.47
CA ASN A 61 -2.79 1.80 -16.32
C ASN A 61 -2.40 1.15 -17.65
N TRP A 62 -1.60 0.09 -17.60
CA TRP A 62 -1.02 -0.56 -18.78
C TRP A 62 -2.09 -1.13 -19.74
N GLY A 63 -3.21 -1.61 -19.21
CA GLY A 63 -4.28 -2.26 -19.97
C GLY A 63 -5.47 -1.35 -20.29
N ALA A 64 -5.39 -0.05 -19.98
CA ALA A 64 -6.53 0.86 -20.11
C ALA A 64 -7.03 0.99 -21.55
N GLY A 65 -6.18 0.74 -22.56
CA GLY A 65 -6.57 0.72 -23.96
C GLY A 65 -7.59 -0.37 -24.34
N ALA A 66 -7.76 -1.41 -23.51
CA ALA A 66 -8.80 -2.41 -23.70
C ALA A 66 -10.18 -1.94 -23.20
N ALA A 67 -10.27 -0.86 -22.43
CA ALA A 67 -11.54 -0.32 -21.95
C ALA A 67 -12.29 0.42 -23.06
N SER A 68 -13.61 0.32 -23.08
CA SER A 68 -14.46 1.20 -23.90
C SER A 68 -14.56 2.60 -23.30
N SER A 69 -14.46 2.69 -21.97
CA SER A 69 -14.45 3.94 -21.23
C SER A 69 -13.97 3.69 -19.79
N GLY A 70 -13.54 4.75 -19.13
CA GLY A 70 -13.18 4.70 -17.72
C GLY A 70 -11.99 5.58 -17.38
N SER A 71 -11.66 5.60 -16.10
CA SER A 71 -10.50 6.29 -15.55
C SER A 71 -10.10 5.69 -14.21
N GLN A 72 -8.88 5.98 -13.79
CA GLN A 72 -8.34 5.54 -12.51
C GLN A 72 -7.46 6.64 -11.95
N CYS A 73 -7.44 6.76 -10.62
CA CYS A 73 -6.52 7.61 -9.88
C CYS A 73 -5.92 6.83 -8.72
N THR A 74 -4.60 6.88 -8.54
CA THR A 74 -3.89 6.30 -7.40
C THR A 74 -3.36 7.41 -6.51
N THR A 75 -3.63 7.32 -5.21
CA THR A 75 -3.18 8.27 -4.20
C THR A 75 -2.25 7.59 -3.21
N PHE A 76 -0.98 8.00 -3.20
CA PHE A 76 -0.08 7.72 -2.09
C PHE A 76 -0.45 8.64 -0.92
N LYS A 77 -0.74 8.07 0.25
CA LYS A 77 -1.16 8.82 1.43
C LYS A 77 0.03 9.07 2.36
N ASP A 78 0.59 8.01 2.91
CA ASP A 78 1.67 8.14 3.87
C ASP A 78 2.56 6.89 3.98
N LEU A 79 3.72 7.08 4.61
CA LEU A 79 4.68 6.06 5.03
C LEU A 79 5.16 6.43 6.43
N GLN A 80 4.71 5.69 7.43
CA GLN A 80 5.10 5.87 8.84
C GLN A 80 5.76 4.58 9.34
N SER A 81 6.99 4.66 9.85
CA SER A 81 7.73 3.48 10.35
C SER A 81 7.72 2.30 9.37
N ASN A 82 8.01 2.56 8.09
CA ASN A 82 7.92 1.60 6.98
C ASN A 82 6.54 0.98 6.72
N THR A 83 5.48 1.50 7.34
CA THR A 83 4.10 1.11 7.04
C THR A 83 3.50 2.06 6.03
N ALA A 84 3.20 1.54 4.84
CA ALA A 84 2.61 2.29 3.76
C ALA A 84 1.08 2.35 3.87
N SER A 85 0.51 3.49 3.49
CA SER A 85 -0.92 3.66 3.25
C SER A 85 -1.15 4.37 1.92
N TRP A 86 -2.10 3.85 1.14
CA TRP A 86 -2.41 4.35 -0.20
C TRP A 86 -3.81 3.91 -0.62
N SER A 87 -4.31 4.45 -1.73
CA SER A 87 -5.58 4.02 -2.32
C SER A 87 -5.56 4.15 -3.83
N THR A 88 -6.44 3.42 -4.51
CA THR A 88 -6.77 3.65 -5.92
C THR A 88 -8.28 3.72 -6.07
N SER A 89 -8.75 4.69 -6.85
CA SER A 89 -10.16 4.87 -7.20
C SER A 89 -10.34 4.79 -8.70
N TRP A 90 -11.33 4.05 -9.18
CA TRP A 90 -11.49 3.83 -10.61
C TRP A 90 -12.93 3.54 -11.02
N SER A 91 -13.17 3.65 -12.31
CA SER A 91 -14.34 3.12 -13.00
C SER A 91 -13.90 2.67 -14.38
N TRP A 92 -14.21 1.43 -14.75
CA TRP A 92 -13.80 0.83 -16.02
C TRP A 92 -14.98 0.07 -16.64
N ALA A 93 -15.15 0.22 -17.95
CA ALA A 93 -16.13 -0.49 -18.75
C ALA A 93 -15.51 -1.04 -20.04
N GLY A 94 -16.13 -2.09 -20.61
CA GLY A 94 -15.64 -2.75 -21.82
C GLY A 94 -14.42 -3.65 -21.60
N GLY A 95 -13.99 -4.34 -22.66
CA GLY A 95 -12.84 -5.25 -22.61
C GLY A 95 -13.00 -6.36 -21.57
N ALA A 96 -14.13 -7.08 -21.61
CA ALA A 96 -14.40 -8.17 -20.67
C ALA A 96 -13.26 -9.21 -20.69
N GLY A 97 -12.82 -9.63 -19.50
CA GLY A 97 -11.67 -10.54 -19.35
C GLY A 97 -10.30 -9.89 -19.55
N SER A 98 -10.21 -8.60 -19.89
CA SER A 98 -8.94 -7.87 -19.98
C SER A 98 -8.72 -6.98 -18.75
N VAL A 99 -7.59 -7.15 -18.08
CA VAL A 99 -7.14 -6.26 -17.00
C VAL A 99 -6.88 -4.85 -17.56
N LYS A 100 -7.24 -3.81 -16.80
CA LYS A 100 -7.06 -2.40 -17.20
C LYS A 100 -5.84 -1.73 -16.58
N SER A 101 -5.39 -2.20 -15.42
CA SER A 101 -4.28 -1.59 -14.68
C SER A 101 -3.73 -2.56 -13.65
N TYR A 102 -2.55 -2.27 -13.10
CA TYR A 102 -2.12 -2.85 -11.83
C TYR A 102 -1.51 -1.77 -10.94
N SER A 103 -2.37 -0.94 -10.33
CA SER A 103 -1.90 0.01 -9.31
C SER A 103 -1.42 -0.77 -8.10
N ASN A 104 -0.17 -0.54 -7.70
CA ASN A 104 0.49 -1.36 -6.68
C ASN A 104 1.52 -0.58 -5.87
N VAL A 105 1.90 -1.16 -4.75
CA VAL A 105 3.11 -0.83 -4.00
C VAL A 105 4.14 -1.93 -4.20
N ALA A 106 5.37 -1.56 -4.51
CA ALA A 106 6.43 -2.48 -4.90
C ALA A 106 7.68 -2.32 -4.04
N LEU A 107 8.25 -3.45 -3.62
CA LEU A 107 9.65 -3.57 -3.24
C LEU A 107 10.42 -4.02 -4.48
N GLU A 108 11.11 -3.07 -5.11
CA GLU A 108 11.85 -3.29 -6.35
C GLU A 108 13.31 -3.72 -6.08
N LYS A 109 13.94 -4.31 -7.09
CA LYS A 109 15.38 -4.65 -7.08
C LYS A 109 15.78 -5.50 -5.88
N VAL A 110 14.96 -6.48 -5.50
CA VAL A 110 15.24 -7.39 -4.37
C VAL A 110 16.55 -8.15 -4.61
N ASN A 111 16.75 -8.65 -5.84
CA ASN A 111 18.00 -9.24 -6.33
C ASN A 111 18.62 -10.26 -5.36
N LYS A 112 17.77 -11.16 -4.82
CA LYS A 112 18.19 -12.28 -3.97
C LYS A 112 17.72 -13.59 -4.57
N GLN A 113 18.54 -14.64 -4.49
CA GLN A 113 18.10 -15.99 -4.83
C GLN A 113 17.10 -16.52 -3.80
N LEU A 114 16.13 -17.31 -4.25
CA LEU A 114 15.19 -18.00 -3.36
C LEU A 114 15.92 -18.79 -2.26
N SER A 115 17.00 -19.50 -2.63
CA SER A 115 17.84 -20.26 -1.70
C SER A 115 18.50 -19.42 -0.61
N ALA A 116 18.67 -18.11 -0.82
CA ALA A 116 19.28 -17.19 0.13
C ALA A 116 18.25 -16.44 0.99
N VAL A 117 16.95 -16.61 0.72
CA VAL A 117 15.87 -15.94 1.45
C VAL A 117 15.25 -16.88 2.46
N SER A 118 15.32 -16.50 3.73
CA SER A 118 14.73 -17.26 4.84
C SER A 118 13.23 -16.98 4.94
N THR A 119 12.84 -15.70 4.92
CA THR A 119 11.47 -15.21 5.09
C THR A 119 11.21 -13.95 4.28
N ILE A 120 9.96 -13.77 3.87
CA ILE A 120 9.40 -12.57 3.26
C ILE A 120 8.15 -12.21 4.06
N ASN A 121 8.33 -11.58 5.21
CA ASN A 121 7.20 -11.24 6.08
C ASN A 121 6.44 -10.05 5.51
N SER A 122 5.13 -10.22 5.32
CA SER A 122 4.22 -9.19 4.82
C SER A 122 2.99 -9.05 5.71
N ILE A 123 2.55 -7.81 5.90
CA ILE A 123 1.25 -7.46 6.49
C ILE A 123 0.54 -6.59 5.47
N TRP A 124 -0.72 -6.91 5.17
CA TRP A 124 -1.53 -6.10 4.28
C TRP A 124 -2.98 -6.04 4.74
N LYS A 125 -3.40 -4.83 5.13
CA LYS A 125 -4.76 -4.47 5.51
C LYS A 125 -5.35 -3.55 4.47
N TRP A 126 -6.47 -3.97 3.90
CA TRP A 126 -7.13 -3.23 2.84
C TRP A 126 -8.67 -3.37 2.92
N GLY A 127 -9.36 -2.49 2.21
CA GLY A 127 -10.80 -2.54 1.99
C GLY A 127 -11.16 -2.09 0.59
N TYR A 128 -12.31 -2.53 0.08
CA TYR A 128 -12.74 -2.26 -1.29
C TYR A 128 -14.24 -1.97 -1.32
N THR A 129 -14.61 -0.80 -1.85
CA THR A 129 -15.99 -0.41 -2.10
C THR A 129 -16.21 -0.20 -3.59
N GLY A 130 -17.46 -0.31 -4.06
CA GLY A 130 -17.82 -0.01 -5.44
C GLY A 130 -19.06 -0.79 -5.86
N SER A 131 -19.42 -0.66 -7.14
CA SER A 131 -20.56 -1.36 -7.75
C SER A 131 -20.09 -2.23 -8.91
N SER A 132 -20.68 -3.43 -9.03
CA SER A 132 -20.39 -4.40 -10.10
C SER A 132 -18.89 -4.67 -10.29
N LEU A 133 -18.15 -4.80 -9.18
CA LEU A 133 -16.70 -4.98 -9.19
C LEU A 133 -16.32 -6.33 -9.79
N VAL A 134 -15.55 -6.29 -10.88
CA VAL A 134 -14.75 -7.41 -11.39
C VAL A 134 -13.29 -7.00 -11.25
N ALA A 135 -12.64 -7.49 -10.20
CA ALA A 135 -11.26 -7.15 -9.86
C ALA A 135 -10.66 -8.21 -8.93
N ASP A 136 -9.34 -8.32 -8.88
CA ASP A 136 -8.66 -8.99 -7.78
C ASP A 136 -8.03 -8.00 -6.79
N VAL A 137 -7.53 -8.55 -5.68
CA VAL A 137 -6.52 -7.89 -4.84
C VAL A 137 -5.41 -8.91 -4.62
N ALA A 138 -4.22 -8.62 -5.13
CA ALA A 138 -3.17 -9.62 -5.26
C ALA A 138 -1.78 -9.08 -4.92
N TYR A 139 -0.98 -9.95 -4.29
CA TYR A 139 0.46 -9.86 -4.43
C TYR A 139 0.87 -10.35 -5.81
N ASP A 140 1.90 -9.74 -6.37
CA ASP A 140 2.52 -10.14 -7.63
C ASP A 140 4.03 -10.21 -7.46
N LEU A 141 4.57 -11.43 -7.52
CA LEU A 141 5.93 -11.75 -7.10
C LEU A 141 6.72 -12.31 -8.27
N TRP A 142 7.82 -11.64 -8.62
CA TRP A 142 8.53 -11.88 -9.86
C TRP A 142 9.86 -12.60 -9.66
N LEU A 143 10.12 -13.58 -10.52
CA LEU A 143 11.37 -14.32 -10.55
C LEU A 143 12.05 -14.30 -11.92
N SER A 144 13.37 -14.27 -11.91
CA SER A 144 14.26 -14.36 -13.08
C SER A 144 15.29 -15.48 -12.91
N THR A 145 15.98 -15.82 -14.00
CA THR A 145 17.08 -16.81 -13.98
C THR A 145 18.43 -16.20 -13.56
N SER A 146 18.53 -14.87 -13.46
CA SER A 146 19.73 -14.13 -13.07
C SER A 146 19.38 -12.87 -12.27
N SER A 147 20.31 -12.40 -11.44
CA SER A 147 20.10 -11.18 -10.64
C SER A 147 19.73 -9.98 -11.52
N GLY A 148 18.58 -9.36 -11.24
CA GLY A 148 18.04 -8.22 -12.01
C GLY A 148 17.67 -8.53 -13.47
N GLY A 149 17.62 -9.80 -13.86
CA GLY A 149 17.32 -10.23 -15.22
C GLY A 149 15.82 -10.13 -15.58
N THR A 150 15.51 -10.44 -16.84
CA THR A 150 14.12 -10.53 -17.32
C THR A 150 13.35 -11.61 -16.56
N ASN A 151 12.13 -11.28 -16.16
CA ASN A 151 11.24 -12.20 -15.47
C ASN A 151 10.88 -13.41 -16.34
N LYS A 152 10.80 -14.58 -15.69
CA LYS A 152 10.40 -15.86 -16.28
C LYS A 152 9.28 -16.54 -15.52
N TYR A 153 9.07 -16.19 -14.26
CA TYR A 153 7.94 -16.64 -13.49
C TYR A 153 7.26 -15.47 -12.79
N GLU A 154 5.94 -15.55 -12.75
CA GLU A 154 5.05 -14.64 -12.06
C GLU A 154 4.28 -15.46 -11.03
N ILE A 155 4.35 -15.09 -9.76
CA ILE A 155 3.66 -15.78 -8.69
C ILE A 155 2.68 -14.80 -8.08
N MET A 156 1.41 -14.97 -8.39
CA MET A 156 0.35 -14.15 -7.84
C MET A 156 -0.30 -14.82 -6.62
N VAL A 157 -0.55 -14.03 -5.58
CA VAL A 157 -1.29 -14.46 -4.38
C VAL A 157 -2.52 -13.58 -4.23
N TRP A 158 -3.65 -14.06 -4.72
CA TRP A 158 -4.92 -13.34 -4.78
C TRP A 158 -5.64 -13.47 -3.45
N LEU A 159 -5.61 -12.40 -2.67
CA LEU A 159 -6.35 -12.27 -1.41
C LEU A 159 -7.85 -12.13 -1.63
N ALA A 160 -8.27 -11.69 -2.82
CA ALA A 160 -9.66 -11.60 -3.21
C ALA A 160 -9.84 -11.74 -4.72
N ALA A 161 -10.99 -12.28 -5.12
CA ALA A 161 -11.47 -12.32 -6.50
C ALA A 161 -12.93 -11.89 -6.52
N TYR A 162 -13.22 -10.71 -7.07
CA TYR A 162 -14.56 -10.13 -7.14
C TYR A 162 -15.21 -10.36 -8.50
N GLY A 163 -16.52 -10.54 -8.51
CA GLY A 163 -17.35 -10.46 -9.73
C GLY A 163 -16.99 -11.45 -10.85
N GLY A 164 -16.32 -12.55 -10.53
CA GLY A 164 -15.87 -13.53 -11.52
C GLY A 164 -14.50 -13.22 -12.14
N ALA A 165 -13.70 -12.32 -11.55
CA ALA A 165 -12.28 -12.21 -11.86
C ALA A 165 -11.61 -13.59 -11.73
N PHE A 166 -10.78 -13.95 -12.70
CA PHE A 166 -10.23 -15.30 -12.82
C PHE A 166 -8.75 -15.25 -13.22
N PRO A 167 -7.88 -16.07 -12.59
CA PRO A 167 -6.44 -16.05 -12.87
C PRO A 167 -6.11 -16.69 -14.22
N ILE A 168 -4.88 -16.47 -14.69
CA ILE A 168 -4.33 -17.18 -15.84
C ILE A 168 -4.24 -18.68 -15.53
N SER A 169 -4.77 -19.51 -16.42
CA SER A 169 -4.87 -20.95 -16.23
C SER A 169 -4.93 -21.71 -17.56
N SER A 170 -4.06 -22.70 -17.72
CA SER A 170 -4.10 -23.65 -18.85
C SER A 170 -5.24 -24.67 -18.74
N THR A 171 -5.73 -24.90 -17.53
CA THR A 171 -6.81 -25.86 -17.22
C THR A 171 -8.15 -25.18 -17.03
N TRP A 172 -8.29 -23.93 -17.51
CA TRP A 172 -9.47 -23.10 -17.35
C TRP A 172 -9.85 -23.01 -15.86
N THR A 173 -11.06 -23.44 -15.50
CA THR A 173 -11.63 -23.34 -14.16
C THR A 173 -11.09 -24.35 -13.14
N THR A 174 -10.37 -25.39 -13.60
CA THR A 174 -9.90 -26.47 -12.73
C THR A 174 -8.53 -26.11 -12.14
N PRO A 175 -8.38 -25.99 -10.81
CA PRO A 175 -7.07 -25.75 -10.20
C PRO A 175 -6.17 -26.98 -10.38
N ILE A 176 -4.86 -26.75 -10.57
CA ILE A 176 -3.86 -27.82 -10.66
C ILE A 176 -3.58 -28.46 -9.29
N ALA A 177 -3.88 -27.73 -8.20
CA ALA A 177 -3.76 -28.21 -6.83
C ALA A 177 -4.57 -27.34 -5.86
N THR A 178 -4.71 -27.83 -4.63
CA THR A 178 -5.14 -27.03 -3.48
C THR A 178 -4.09 -27.14 -2.39
N THR A 179 -3.91 -26.09 -1.60
CA THR A 179 -2.89 -26.05 -0.53
C THR A 179 -3.30 -25.10 0.59
N THR A 180 -2.69 -25.27 1.76
CA THR A 180 -2.86 -24.37 2.91
C THR A 180 -1.55 -23.69 3.23
N ILE A 181 -1.52 -22.36 3.11
CA ILE A 181 -0.33 -21.53 3.36
C ILE A 181 -0.74 -20.33 4.21
N ALA A 182 0.05 -20.02 5.25
CA ALA A 182 -0.21 -18.93 6.20
C ALA A 182 -1.62 -18.97 6.83
N GLY A 183 -2.16 -20.16 7.07
CA GLY A 183 -3.48 -20.35 7.70
C GLY A 183 -4.68 -20.18 6.75
N HIS A 184 -4.45 -20.01 5.45
CA HIS A 184 -5.49 -19.85 4.44
C HIS A 184 -5.44 -20.99 3.41
N SER A 185 -6.62 -21.38 2.91
CA SER A 185 -6.75 -22.34 1.81
C SER A 185 -6.67 -21.63 0.46
N TRP A 186 -5.90 -22.20 -0.45
CA TRP A 186 -5.59 -21.65 -1.77
C TRP A 186 -5.86 -22.67 -2.86
N LYS A 187 -6.56 -22.24 -3.91
CA LYS A 187 -6.61 -22.94 -5.20
C LYS A 187 -5.42 -22.47 -6.03
N VAL A 188 -4.64 -23.42 -6.54
CA VAL A 188 -3.46 -23.14 -7.34
C VAL A 188 -3.81 -23.30 -8.82
N TYR A 189 -3.56 -22.27 -9.60
CA TYR A 189 -3.69 -22.25 -11.05
C TYR A 189 -2.33 -22.01 -11.70
N SER A 190 -2.17 -22.44 -12.94
CA SER A 190 -0.98 -22.12 -13.72
C SER A 190 -1.29 -22.01 -15.20
N GLY A 191 -0.66 -21.05 -15.86
CA GLY A 191 -0.70 -20.90 -17.31
C GLY A 191 0.37 -19.93 -17.82
N PRO A 192 0.59 -19.90 -19.14
CA PRO A 192 1.57 -19.00 -19.74
C PRO A 192 1.02 -17.58 -19.92
N ASN A 193 1.91 -16.58 -19.80
CA ASN A 193 1.65 -15.19 -20.20
C ASN A 193 2.84 -14.66 -21.00
N GLY A 194 2.79 -14.81 -22.32
CA GLY A 194 3.96 -14.58 -23.17
C GLY A 194 5.10 -15.54 -22.80
N ASP A 195 6.26 -14.99 -22.46
CA ASP A 195 7.48 -15.75 -22.09
C ASP A 195 7.58 -16.09 -20.59
N THR A 196 6.52 -15.84 -19.81
CA THR A 196 6.46 -16.15 -18.39
C THR A 196 5.50 -17.29 -18.10
N THR A 197 5.83 -18.08 -17.08
CA THR A 197 4.88 -19.01 -16.45
C THR A 197 4.27 -18.34 -15.23
N VAL A 198 2.95 -18.23 -15.20
CA VAL A 198 2.20 -17.67 -14.08
C VAL A 198 1.73 -18.81 -13.18
N TYR A 199 1.94 -18.66 -11.88
CA TYR A 199 1.27 -19.43 -10.84
C TYR A 199 0.39 -18.49 -10.03
N SER A 200 -0.88 -18.84 -9.87
CA SER A 200 -1.83 -18.02 -9.12
C SER A 200 -2.44 -18.81 -7.97
N PHE A 201 -2.24 -18.32 -6.75
CA PHE A 201 -2.87 -18.83 -5.53
C PHE A 201 -4.08 -17.97 -5.25
N VAL A 202 -5.27 -18.52 -5.45
CA VAL A 202 -6.54 -17.83 -5.20
C VAL A 202 -7.14 -18.31 -3.89
N ALA A 203 -7.31 -17.39 -2.95
CA ALA A 203 -7.92 -17.70 -1.66
C ALA A 203 -9.36 -18.17 -1.83
N ASP A 204 -9.79 -19.17 -1.06
CA ASP A 204 -11.17 -19.66 -1.08
C ASP A 204 -12.19 -18.65 -0.55
N SER A 205 -11.72 -17.69 0.25
CA SER A 205 -12.50 -16.57 0.76
C SER A 205 -11.67 -15.28 0.78
N THR A 206 -12.34 -14.14 0.73
CA THR A 206 -11.67 -12.83 0.74
C THR A 206 -10.90 -12.59 2.04
N ILE A 207 -9.62 -12.19 1.92
CA ILE A 207 -8.71 -11.89 3.03
C ILE A 207 -8.36 -10.40 3.02
N THR A 208 -9.05 -9.60 3.82
CA THR A 208 -8.82 -8.14 3.93
C THR A 208 -7.71 -7.75 4.90
N ASN A 209 -7.24 -8.70 5.72
CA ASN A 209 -6.16 -8.50 6.69
C ASN A 209 -5.24 -9.73 6.67
N PHE A 210 -4.28 -9.71 5.75
CA PHE A 210 -3.29 -10.77 5.62
C PHE A 210 -2.05 -10.45 6.48
N SER A 211 -1.50 -11.46 7.13
CA SER A 211 -0.21 -11.42 7.81
C SER A 211 0.48 -12.77 7.68
N GLY A 212 1.61 -12.83 6.99
CA GLY A 212 2.29 -14.10 6.76
C GLY A 212 3.63 -13.98 6.04
N ASP A 213 4.32 -15.13 5.92
CA ASP A 213 5.56 -15.27 5.17
C ASP A 213 5.27 -15.64 3.71
N LEU A 214 5.47 -14.69 2.80
CA LEU A 214 5.28 -14.92 1.36
C LEU A 214 6.30 -15.92 0.78
N ASN A 215 7.44 -16.16 1.45
CA ASN A 215 8.40 -17.17 1.02
C ASN A 215 7.81 -18.59 1.08
N ALA A 216 6.74 -18.81 1.85
CA ALA A 216 6.05 -20.09 1.91
C ALA A 216 5.41 -20.48 0.57
N PHE A 217 4.97 -19.51 -0.25
CA PHE A 217 4.44 -19.77 -1.59
C PHE A 217 5.53 -20.25 -2.55
N PHE A 218 6.71 -19.61 -2.53
CA PHE A 218 7.87 -20.08 -3.30
C PHE A 218 8.31 -21.48 -2.86
N LYS A 219 8.40 -21.73 -1.55
CA LYS A 219 8.75 -23.05 -1.01
C LYS A 219 7.78 -24.13 -1.49
N TYR A 220 6.48 -23.86 -1.52
CA TYR A 220 5.48 -24.77 -2.07
C TYR A 220 5.74 -25.06 -3.56
N LEU A 221 5.99 -24.03 -4.38
CA LEU A 221 6.26 -24.23 -5.80
C LEU A 221 7.56 -25.03 -6.04
N VAL A 222 8.59 -24.79 -5.23
CA VAL A 222 9.85 -25.57 -5.28
C VAL A 222 9.59 -27.03 -4.93
N SER A 223 8.85 -27.31 -3.85
CA SER A 223 8.63 -28.68 -3.37
C SER A 223 7.63 -29.46 -4.22
N SER A 224 6.63 -28.79 -4.79
CA SER A 224 5.44 -29.46 -5.33
C SER A 224 5.19 -29.21 -6.81
N GLN A 225 5.79 -28.16 -7.39
CA GLN A 225 5.60 -27.79 -8.80
C GLN A 225 6.93 -27.78 -9.59
N GLY A 226 8.05 -28.18 -8.97
CA GLY A 226 9.35 -28.30 -9.63
C GLY A 226 10.03 -26.96 -9.94
N LEU A 227 9.61 -25.87 -9.30
CA LEU A 227 10.26 -24.57 -9.45
C LEU A 227 11.70 -24.63 -8.94
N SER A 228 12.67 -24.09 -9.69
CA SER A 228 14.05 -24.08 -9.23
C SER A 228 14.28 -23.12 -8.07
N ASN A 229 14.90 -23.60 -6.99
CA ASN A 229 15.28 -22.77 -5.85
C ASN A 229 16.49 -21.85 -6.13
N SER A 230 17.10 -21.92 -7.32
CA SER A 230 18.20 -21.04 -7.74
C SER A 230 17.73 -19.75 -8.43
N LEU A 231 16.42 -19.60 -8.68
CA LEU A 231 15.84 -18.40 -9.27
C LEU A 231 16.03 -17.18 -8.38
N TRP A 232 16.05 -16.01 -9.00
CA TRP A 232 16.26 -14.72 -8.36
C TRP A 232 14.94 -13.97 -8.24
N ILE A 233 14.63 -13.47 -7.04
CA ILE A 233 13.54 -12.53 -6.83
C ILE A 233 13.95 -11.18 -7.40
N THR A 234 13.15 -10.64 -8.32
CA THR A 234 13.39 -9.31 -8.92
C THR A 234 12.60 -8.24 -8.20
N SER A 235 11.28 -8.41 -8.10
CA SER A 235 10.37 -7.49 -7.41
C SER A 235 9.26 -8.23 -6.66
N LEU A 236 8.75 -7.58 -5.62
CA LEU A 236 7.63 -8.06 -4.80
C LEU A 236 6.59 -6.94 -4.71
N GLN A 237 5.43 -7.15 -5.29
CA GLN A 237 4.41 -6.13 -5.47
C GLN A 237 3.09 -6.52 -4.80
N ALA A 238 2.26 -5.53 -4.47
CA ALA A 238 0.92 -5.73 -3.92
C ALA A 238 -0.04 -4.65 -4.42
N GLY A 239 -1.15 -5.04 -5.03
CA GLY A 239 -2.04 -4.14 -5.75
C GLY A 239 -3.41 -4.74 -6.09
N THR A 240 -4.06 -4.18 -7.10
CA THR A 240 -5.35 -4.64 -7.60
C THR A 240 -5.38 -4.56 -9.12
N GLU A 241 -5.88 -5.62 -9.75
CA GLU A 241 -6.16 -5.65 -11.19
C GLU A 241 -7.66 -5.51 -11.45
N PRO A 242 -8.14 -4.31 -11.85
CA PRO A 242 -9.53 -4.13 -12.24
C PRO A 242 -9.77 -4.56 -13.68
N PHE A 243 -10.89 -5.26 -13.90
CA PHE A 243 -11.42 -5.60 -15.21
C PHE A 243 -12.56 -4.65 -15.59
N SER A 244 -13.55 -4.50 -14.71
CA SER A 244 -14.71 -3.62 -14.88
C SER A 244 -15.40 -3.32 -13.54
N GLY A 245 -16.19 -2.25 -13.49
CA GLY A 245 -16.87 -1.79 -12.28
C GLY A 245 -16.92 -0.26 -12.21
N SER A 246 -17.67 0.28 -11.25
CA SER A 246 -17.86 1.72 -11.10
C SER A 246 -17.78 2.18 -9.65
N ASN A 247 -17.37 3.45 -9.49
CA ASN A 247 -17.16 4.11 -8.20
C ASN A 247 -16.33 3.25 -7.23
N ALA A 248 -15.35 2.54 -7.79
CA ALA A 248 -14.54 1.58 -7.09
C ALA A 248 -13.46 2.32 -6.31
N VAL A 249 -13.23 1.93 -5.06
CA VAL A 249 -12.15 2.47 -4.23
C VAL A 249 -11.53 1.33 -3.43
N MET A 250 -10.28 0.98 -3.76
CA MET A 250 -9.46 0.13 -2.92
C MET A 250 -8.59 1.01 -2.02
N THR A 251 -8.67 0.79 -0.71
CA THR A 251 -7.87 1.51 0.28
C THR A 251 -7.00 0.53 1.04
N THR A 252 -5.69 0.72 0.97
CA THR A 252 -4.71 0.06 1.83
C THR A 252 -4.43 0.94 3.04
N SER A 253 -4.86 0.51 4.22
CA SER A 253 -4.63 1.22 5.49
C SER A 253 -3.27 0.89 6.10
N SER A 254 -2.73 -0.30 5.80
CA SER A 254 -1.42 -0.73 6.27
C SER A 254 -0.85 -1.75 5.32
N TYR A 255 0.36 -1.48 4.81
CA TYR A 255 1.18 -2.42 4.06
C TYR A 255 2.62 -2.37 4.55
N THR A 256 3.18 -3.53 4.81
CA THR A 256 4.61 -3.72 5.08
C THR A 256 5.09 -4.99 4.40
N ILE A 257 6.29 -4.98 3.85
CA ILE A 257 6.99 -6.19 3.40
C ILE A 257 8.47 -6.09 3.77
N SER A 258 9.07 -7.22 4.16
CA SER A 258 10.49 -7.30 4.50
C SER A 258 11.08 -8.64 4.09
N VAL A 259 12.27 -8.61 3.47
CA VAL A 259 12.99 -9.79 2.99
C VAL A 259 14.20 -10.04 3.90
N ARG A 260 14.27 -11.22 4.52
CA ARG A 260 15.42 -11.64 5.33
C ARG A 260 16.17 -12.76 4.62
#